data_AF-A0A376TGY2-F1
#
_entry.id   AF-A0A376TGY2-F1
#
_cell.length_a   1.000
_cell.length_b   1.000
_cell.length_c   1.000
_cell.angle_alpha   90.00
_cell.angle_beta   90.00
_cell.angle_gamma   90.00
#
_symmetry.space_group_name_H-M   'P 1'
#
loop_
_entity.id
_entity.type
_entity.pdbx_description
1 polymer ?
#
loop_
_entity_poly.entity_id
_entity_poly.type
_entity_poly.pdbx_seq_one_letter_code
_entity_poly.pdbx_strand_id
1 'polypeptide(L)' 'MDMLAVDLTPCPQAGIGTPVELWGKEIKIDDVAAAAGTVGYELMCALALRVPVVTV' A
#
# COMPACT_ATOMS: atom_id res chain seq x y z
N MET A 1 -2.57 1.01 15.60
CA MET A 1 -2.16 2.04 14.63
C MET A 1 -2.61 1.53 13.28
N ASP A 2 -3.57 2.23 12.67
CA ASP A 2 -4.49 1.65 11.69
C ASP A 2 -4.79 2.59 10.51
N MET A 3 -4.16 3.77 10.49
CA MET A 3 -4.40 4.82 9.49
C MET A 3 -3.08 5.41 8.98
N LEU A 4 -3.09 5.83 7.71
CA LEU A 4 -2.04 6.56 7.01
C LEU A 4 -2.68 7.74 6.29
N ALA A 5 -1.96 8.85 6.18
CA ALA A 5 -2.38 10.03 5.42
C ALA A 5 -1.72 10.04 4.04
N VAL A 6 -2.48 10.47 3.03
CA VAL A 6 -1.99 10.71 1.67
C VAL A 6 -2.40 12.10 1.21
N ASP A 7 -1.56 12.75 0.41
CA ASP A 7 -1.92 14.02 -0.23
C ASP A 7 -2.73 13.76 -1.50
N LEU A 8 -3.98 14.24 -1.53
CA LEU A 8 -4.90 14.09 -2.65
C LEU A 8 -5.02 15.35 -3.51
N THR A 9 -4.22 16.40 -3.24
CA THR A 9 -4.15 17.60 -4.09
C THR A 9 -4.05 17.30 -5.60
N PRO A 10 -3.26 16.30 -6.07
CA PRO A 10 -3.20 15.97 -7.50
C PRO A 10 -4.36 15.10 -8.02
N CYS A 11 -5.27 14.63 -7.16
CA CYS A 11 -6.31 13.65 -7.48
C CYS A 11 -7.72 14.16 -7.14
N PRO A 12 -8.26 15.15 -7.88
CA PRO A 12 -9.55 15.79 -7.56
C PRO A 12 -10.76 14.85 -7.65
N GLN A 13 -10.64 13.73 -8.38
CA GLN A 13 -11.68 12.70 -8.51
C GLN A 13 -11.72 11.71 -7.34
N ALA A 14 -10.72 11.72 -6.45
CA ALA A 14 -10.67 10.78 -5.33
C ALA A 14 -11.65 11.22 -4.23
N GLY A 15 -12.51 10.31 -3.78
CA GLY A 15 -13.46 10.53 -2.72
C GLY A 15 -13.49 9.38 -1.70
N ILE A 16 -14.41 9.47 -0.74
CA ILE A 16 -14.60 8.44 0.28
C ILE A 16 -14.95 7.10 -0.38
N GLY A 17 -14.26 6.03 0.04
CA GLY A 17 -14.46 4.68 -0.51
C GLY A 17 -13.69 4.40 -1.80
N THR A 18 -12.92 5.36 -2.32
CA THR A 18 -12.03 5.11 -3.46
C THR A 18 -11.01 4.02 -3.09
N PRO A 19 -10.83 2.98 -3.92
CA PRO A 19 -9.84 1.94 -3.66
C PRO A 19 -8.43 2.53 -3.68
N VAL A 20 -7.58 2.04 -2.78
CA VAL A 20 -6.17 2.43 -2.67
C VAL A 20 -5.31 1.19 -2.83
N GLU A 21 -4.29 1.29 -3.67
CA GLU A 21 -3.26 0.26 -3.84
C GLU A 21 -1.96 0.76 -3.19
N LEU A 22 -1.47 0.05 -2.16
CA LEU A 22 -0.17 0.34 -1.55
C LEU A 22 0.98 -0.25 -2.38
N TRP A 23 0.80 -1.49 -2.82
CA TRP A 23 1.61 -2.18 -3.83
C TRP A 23 0.76 -3.31 -4.43
N GLY A 24 1.04 -3.68 -5.68
CA GLY A 24 0.24 -4.65 -6.41
C GLY A 24 0.48 -4.59 -7.91
N LYS A 25 -0.61 -4.43 -8.66
CA LYS A 25 -0.61 -4.48 -10.12
C LYS A 25 0.00 -3.23 -10.75
N GLU A 26 -0.36 -2.06 -10.23
CA GLU A 26 0.04 -0.77 -10.79
C GLU A 26 1.30 -0.23 -10.09
N ILE A 27 1.52 -0.59 -8.82
CA ILE A 27 2.68 -0.14 -8.03
C ILE A 27 3.53 -1.35 -7.61
N LYS A 28 4.79 -1.41 -8.03
CA LYS A 28 5.69 -2.51 -7.65
C LYS A 28 6.12 -2.39 -6.20
N ILE A 29 6.16 -3.53 -5.50
CA ILE A 29 6.60 -3.61 -4.10
C ILE A 29 8.04 -3.10 -3.88
N ASP A 30 8.94 -3.32 -4.85
CA ASP A 30 10.32 -2.90 -4.74
C ASP A 30 10.48 -1.37 -4.80
N ASP A 31 9.63 -0.67 -5.57
CA ASP A 31 9.65 0.79 -5.64
C ASP A 31 9.22 1.40 -4.29
N VAL A 32 8.21 0.79 -3.65
CA VAL A 32 7.73 1.17 -2.32
C VAL A 32 8.78 0.88 -1.26
N ALA A 33 9.41 -0.30 -1.32
CA ALA A 33 10.47 -0.69 -0.39
C ALA A 33 11.66 0.26 -0.47
N ALA A 34 12.10 0.62 -1.68
CA ALA A 34 13.18 1.58 -1.88
C ALA A 34 12.85 2.95 -1.28
N ALA A 35 11.62 3.45 -1.48
CA ALA A 35 11.15 4.70 -0.85
C ALA A 35 11.09 4.61 0.69
N ALA A 36 10.81 3.42 1.22
CA ALA A 36 10.79 3.15 2.67
C ALA A 36 12.17 2.77 3.26
N GLY A 37 13.24 2.73 2.44
CA GLY A 37 14.58 2.38 2.89
C GLY A 37 14.78 0.90 3.25
N THR A 38 13.97 0.01 2.67
CA THR A 38 13.99 -1.44 2.89
C THR A 38 13.98 -2.22 1.54
N VAL A 39 13.78 -3.53 1.58
CA VAL A 39 13.65 -4.45 0.44
C VAL A 39 12.24 -5.03 0.37
N GLY A 40 11.76 -5.36 -0.84
CA GLY A 40 10.39 -5.85 -1.04
C GLY A 40 10.04 -7.10 -0.22
N TYR A 41 11.03 -7.94 0.07
CA TYR A 41 10.86 -9.12 0.93
C TYR A 41 10.42 -8.75 2.36
N GLU A 42 10.95 -7.65 2.93
CA GLU A 42 10.55 -7.21 4.26
C GLU A 42 9.08 -6.78 4.28
N LEU A 43 8.64 -6.00 3.29
CA LEU A 43 7.23 -5.61 3.15
C LEU A 43 6.30 -6.81 2.98
N MET A 44 6.74 -7.82 2.22
CA MET A 44 5.96 -9.05 2.02
C MET A 44 5.84 -9.89 3.30
N CYS A 45 6.92 -10.00 4.08
CA CYS A 45 6.93 -10.82 5.29
C CYS A 45 6.41 -10.09 6.54
N ALA A 46 6.41 -8.76 6.55
CA ALA A 46 5.94 -7.96 7.69
C ALA A 46 4.42 -7.79 7.77
N LEU A 47 3.65 -8.58 7.01
CA LEU A 47 2.19 -8.53 7.05
C LEU A 47 1.65 -8.98 8.42
N ALA A 48 1.03 -8.06 9.15
CA ALA A 48 0.43 -8.36 10.45
C ALA A 48 -0.80 -9.25 10.30
N LEU A 49 -1.06 -10.12 11.30
CA LEU A 49 -2.18 -11.06 11.34
C LEU A 49 -3.58 -10.44 11.16
N ARG A 50 -3.71 -9.13 11.37
CA ARG A 50 -4.97 -8.39 11.19
C ARG A 50 -5.36 -8.18 9.72
N VAL A 51 -4.43 -8.37 8.77
CA VAL A 51 -4.71 -8.16 7.35
C VAL A 51 -5.28 -9.45 6.75
N PRO A 52 -6.52 -9.46 6.23
CA PRO A 52 -7.09 -10.64 5.60
C PRO A 52 -6.34 -11.02 4.33
N VAL A 53 -6.13 -12.33 4.13
CA VAL A 53 -5.57 -12.89 2.89
C VAL A 53 -6.66 -13.64 2.16
N VAL A 54 -6.90 -13.28 0.89
CA VAL A 54 -7.90 -13.88 0.02
C VAL A 54 -7.20 -14.57 -1.14
N THR A 55 -7.59 -15.80 -1.46
CA THR A 55 -7.17 -16.51 -2.66
C THR A 55 -8.28 -16.42 -3.71
N VAL A 56 -7.91 -16.15 -4.95
CA VAL A 56 -8.84 -16.04 -6.09
C VAL A 56 -8.91 -17.38 -6.82
#